data_AF-A0A542I472-F1
#
_entry.id   AF-A0A542I472-F1
#
_cell.length_a   1.000
_cell.length_b   1.000
_cell.length_c   1.000
_cell.angle_alpha   90.00
_cell.angle_beta   90.00
_cell.angle_gamma   90.00
#
_symmetry.space_group_name_H-M   'P 1'
#
loop_
_entity.id
_entity.type
_entity.pdbx_description
1 polymer ?
#
loop_
_entity_poly.entity_id
_entity_poly.type
_entity_poly.pdbx_seq_one_letter_code
_entity_poly.pdbx_strand_id
1 'polypeptide(L)'
;MDGIWGGGLDVSLEVQEVGRKVAQCSDSAEGVLAGFHDIQLLDWQSPAGQAYRDSVALQAVAVRRALDRIQEASAAVAAHARAALTSECSPDGRF
;
A
#
# COMPACT_ATOMS: atom_id res chain seq x y z
N MET A 1 -5.85 -28.51 -23.18
CA MET A 1 -4.47 -28.18 -23.61
C MET A 1 -4.04 -27.03 -22.70
N ASP A 2 -3.75 -27.34 -21.45
CA ASP A 2 -3.31 -26.37 -20.45
C ASP A 2 -1.79 -26.49 -20.38
N GLY A 3 -1.12 -25.60 -21.12
CA GLY A 3 0.33 -25.59 -21.21
C GLY A 3 0.93 -25.29 -19.84
N ILE A 4 2.04 -25.95 -19.54
CA ILE A 4 2.92 -25.82 -18.35
C ILE A 4 3.31 -24.36 -18.02
N TRP A 5 3.04 -23.42 -18.94
CA TRP A 5 3.30 -21.98 -18.86
C TRP A 5 2.11 -21.12 -18.42
N GLY A 6 0.89 -21.68 -18.33
CA GLY A 6 -0.33 -20.91 -18.04
C GLY A 6 -0.44 -20.42 -16.59
N GLY A 7 0.10 -21.17 -15.62
CA GLY A 7 0.02 -20.81 -14.20
C GLY A 7 0.93 -19.65 -13.77
N GLY A 8 2.10 -19.49 -14.39
CA GLY A 8 3.03 -18.40 -14.05
C GLY A 8 2.50 -17.01 -14.45
N LEU A 9 1.85 -16.95 -15.62
CA LEU A 9 1.20 -15.72 -16.10
C LEU A 9 0.03 -15.29 -15.22
N ASP A 10 -0.76 -16.24 -14.72
CA ASP A 10 -1.89 -15.97 -13.81
C ASP A 10 -1.40 -15.42 -12.46
N VAL A 11 -0.39 -16.06 -11.86
CA VAL A 11 0.26 -15.59 -10.62
C VAL A 11 0.87 -14.20 -10.80
N SER A 12 1.50 -13.92 -11.95
CA SER A 12 2.06 -12.60 -12.24
C SER A 12 0.99 -11.51 -12.33
N LEU A 13 -0.18 -11.81 -12.91
CA LEU A 13 -1.30 -10.87 -12.99
C LEU A 13 -1.94 -10.63 -11.61
N GLU A 14 -2.14 -11.66 -10.81
CA GLU A 14 -2.66 -11.54 -9.44
C GLU A 14 -1.74 -10.69 -8.56
N VAL A 15 -0.42 -10.92 -8.64
CA VAL A 15 0.58 -10.14 -7.88
C VAL A 15 0.59 -8.67 -8.32
N GLN A 16 0.45 -8.40 -9.62
CA GLN A 16 0.31 -7.03 -10.12
C GLN A 16 -0.98 -6.37 -9.63
N GLU A 17 -2.10 -7.09 -9.58
CA GLU A 17 -3.36 -6.56 -9.08
C GLU A 17 -3.28 -6.24 -7.58
N VAL A 18 -2.65 -7.10 -6.78
CA VAL A 18 -2.38 -6.83 -5.37
C VAL A 18 -1.51 -5.58 -5.23
N GLY A 19 -0.43 -5.46 -6.03
CA GLY A 19 0.41 -4.26 -6.04
C GLY A 19 -0.38 -2.98 -6.32
N ARG A 20 -1.28 -3.01 -7.32
CA ARG A 20 -2.17 -1.89 -7.65
C ARG A 20 -3.10 -1.52 -6.49
N LYS A 21 -3.72 -2.52 -5.85
CA LYS A 21 -4.63 -2.32 -4.71
C LYS A 21 -3.90 -1.72 -3.50
N VAL A 22 -2.69 -2.19 -3.21
CA VAL A 22 -1.86 -1.67 -2.11
C VAL A 22 -1.43 -0.23 -2.38
N ALA A 23 -1.03 0.11 -3.61
CA ALA A 23 -0.71 1.48 -4.00
C ALA A 23 -1.93 2.42 -3.82
N GLN A 24 -3.10 2.02 -4.32
CA GLN A 24 -4.33 2.80 -4.15
C GLN A 24 -4.71 3.02 -2.67
N CYS A 25 -4.45 2.02 -1.82
CA CYS A 25 -4.66 2.14 -0.38
C CYS A 25 -3.68 3.14 0.26
N SER A 26 -2.41 3.15 -0.17
CA SER A 26 -1.40 4.13 0.24
C SER A 26 -1.85 5.56 -0.10
N ASP A 27 -2.24 5.80 -1.36
CA ASP A 27 -2.70 7.12 -1.82
C ASP A 27 -3.91 7.62 -1.01
N SER A 28 -4.84 6.71 -0.72
CA SER A 28 -6.03 7.03 0.09
C SER A 28 -5.66 7.41 1.53
N ALA A 29 -4.72 6.69 2.13
CA ALA A 29 -4.25 6.97 3.49
C ALA A 29 -3.50 8.31 3.56
N GLU A 30 -2.70 8.64 2.55
CA GLU A 30 -2.07 9.96 2.43
C GLU A 30 -3.11 11.09 2.32
N GLY A 31 -4.17 10.88 1.52
CA GLY A 31 -5.29 11.82 1.42
C GLY A 31 -6.00 12.05 2.76
N VAL A 32 -6.23 10.99 3.54
CA VAL A 32 -6.80 11.10 4.90
C VAL A 32 -5.88 11.89 5.83
N LEU A 33 -4.57 11.64 5.78
CA LEU A 33 -3.59 12.35 6.61
C LEU A 33 -3.51 13.84 6.25
N ALA A 34 -3.64 14.19 4.97
CA ALA A 34 -3.74 15.58 4.53
C ALA A 34 -5.00 16.25 5.10
N GLY A 35 -6.16 15.58 5.01
CA GLY A 35 -7.40 16.10 5.60
C GLY A 35 -7.33 16.25 7.12
N PHE A 36 -6.65 15.34 7.83
CA PHE A 36 -6.40 15.50 9.26
C PHE A 36 -5.51 16.69 9.58
N HIS A 37 -4.49 16.96 8.76
CA HIS A 37 -3.67 18.16 8.90
C HIS A 37 -4.51 19.43 8.70
N ASP A 38 -5.38 19.47 7.69
CA ASP A 38 -6.26 20.63 7.45
C ASP A 38 -7.18 20.89 8.64
N ILE A 39 -7.69 19.84 9.29
CA ILE A 39 -8.47 19.96 10.53
C ILE A 39 -7.66 20.63 11.66
N GLN A 40 -6.36 20.37 11.75
CA GLN A 40 -5.51 21.02 12.75
C GLN A 40 -5.36 22.52 12.52
N LEU A 41 -5.55 22.99 11.27
CA LEU A 41 -5.46 24.40 10.90
C LEU A 41 -6.79 25.15 11.06
N LEU A 42 -7.88 24.48 11.43
CA LEU A 42 -9.17 25.12 11.64
C LEU A 42 -9.14 26.08 12.84
N ASP A 43 -9.60 27.31 12.61
CA ASP A 43 -9.69 28.37 13.62
C ASP A 43 -10.95 28.22 14.52
N TRP A 44 -11.18 27.01 15.03
CA TRP A 44 -12.24 26.74 16.00
C TRP A 44 -11.68 26.79 17.42
N GLN A 45 -11.79 27.96 18.04
CA GLN A 45 -11.27 28.23 19.39
C GLN A 45 -12.35 28.00 20.45
N SER A 46 -12.54 26.74 20.84
CA SER A 46 -13.40 26.34 21.97
C SER A 46 -12.89 25.05 22.60
N PRO A 47 -13.31 24.68 23.84
CA PRO A 47 -12.98 23.39 24.44
C PRO A 47 -13.41 22.20 23.56
N ALA A 48 -14.55 22.30 22.88
CA ALA A 48 -15.02 21.28 21.95
C ALA A 48 -14.11 21.17 20.71
N GLY A 49 -13.67 22.31 20.16
CA GLY A 49 -12.73 22.34 19.04
C GLY A 49 -11.38 21.73 19.39
N GLN A 50 -10.88 21.98 20.61
CA GLN A 50 -9.64 21.36 21.09
C GLN A 50 -9.79 19.84 21.24
N ALA A 51 -10.83 19.36 21.90
CA ALA A 51 -11.08 17.92 22.06
C ALA A 51 -11.22 17.19 20.71
N TYR A 52 -11.84 17.84 19.72
CA TYR A 52 -11.92 17.31 18.36
C TYR A 52 -10.55 17.20 17.69
N ARG A 53 -9.73 18.26 17.73
CA ARG A 53 -8.36 18.24 17.19
C ARG A 53 -7.47 17.19 17.87
N ASP A 54 -7.58 17.03 19.19
CA ASP A 54 -6.86 16.00 19.95
C ASP A 54 -7.26 14.59 19.48
N SER A 55 -8.55 14.36 19.29
CA SER A 55 -9.06 13.08 18.77
C SER A 55 -8.56 12.80 17.35
N VAL A 56 -8.55 13.81 16.48
CA VAL A 56 -8.02 13.69 15.11
C VAL A 56 -6.51 13.44 15.11
N ALA A 57 -5.75 14.05 16.03
CA ALA A 57 -4.32 13.80 16.15
C ALA A 57 -4.03 12.34 16.53
N LEU A 58 -4.82 11.73 17.42
CA LEU A 58 -4.71 10.30 17.75
C LEU A 58 -4.99 9.41 16.53
N GLN A 59 -6.02 9.74 15.75
CA GLN A 59 -6.32 9.01 14.51
C GLN A 59 -5.22 9.17 13.46
N ALA A 60 -4.62 10.37 13.35
CA ALA A 60 -3.51 10.61 12.44
C ALA A 60 -2.30 9.72 12.75
N VAL A 61 -2.00 9.49 14.04
CA VAL A 61 -0.95 8.54 14.44
C VAL A 61 -1.30 7.12 14.02
N ALA A 62 -2.54 6.67 14.21
CA ALA A 62 -2.98 5.34 13.81
C ALA A 62 -2.92 5.13 12.29
N VAL A 63 -3.39 6.11 11.51
CA VAL A 63 -3.35 6.07 10.03
C VAL A 63 -1.90 6.09 9.53
N ARG A 64 -1.01 6.86 10.14
CA ARG A 64 0.40 6.91 9.75
C ARG A 64 1.09 5.56 9.93
N ARG A 65 0.86 4.90 11.08
CA ARG A 65 1.35 3.53 11.32
C ARG A 65 0.78 2.52 10.32
N ALA A 66 -0.48 2.70 9.90
CA ALA A 66 -1.09 1.84 8.88
C ALA A 66 -0.44 2.08 7.51
N LEU A 67 -0.19 3.33 7.14
CA LEU A 67 0.49 3.71 5.91
C LEU A 67 1.90 3.12 5.84
N ASP A 68 2.68 3.22 6.92
CA ASP A 68 4.03 2.63 6.99
C ASP A 68 3.98 1.12 6.66
N ARG A 69 3.02 0.38 7.24
CA ARG A 69 2.84 -1.06 6.96
C ARG A 69 2.36 -1.37 5.54
N ILE A 70 1.53 -0.50 4.96
CA ILE A 70 1.08 -0.62 3.56
C ILE A 70 2.27 -0.44 2.61
N GLN A 71 3.14 0.53 2.89
CA GLN A 71 4.34 0.80 2.10
C GLN A 71 5.34 -0.37 2.18
N GLU A 72 5.54 -0.94 3.38
CA GLU A 72 6.33 -2.16 3.58
C GLU A 72 5.76 -3.35 2.78
N ALA A 73 4.44 -3.56 2.85
CA ALA A 73 3.78 -4.61 2.08
C ALA A 73 3.92 -4.41 0.56
N SER A 74 3.81 -3.16 0.09
CA SER A 74 3.99 -2.80 -1.32
C SER A 74 5.40 -3.15 -1.81
N ALA A 75 6.42 -2.78 -1.01
CA ALA A 75 7.81 -3.10 -1.31
C ALA A 75 8.05 -4.62 -1.37
N ALA A 76 7.46 -5.38 -0.45
CA ALA A 76 7.55 -6.84 -0.43
C ALA A 76 6.90 -7.48 -1.66
N VAL A 77 5.69 -7.02 -2.04
CA VAL A 77 4.98 -7.51 -3.23
C VAL A 77 5.77 -7.20 -4.50
N ALA A 78 6.32 -5.98 -4.63
CA ALA A 78 7.13 -5.61 -5.78
C ALA A 78 8.43 -6.43 -5.89
N ALA A 79 9.08 -6.71 -4.74
CA ALA A 79 10.25 -7.57 -4.70
C ALA A 79 9.91 -9.01 -5.11
N HIS A 80 8.78 -9.55 -4.63
CA HIS A 80 8.31 -10.88 -5.00
C HIS A 80 7.98 -10.99 -6.48
N ALA A 81 7.27 -10.00 -7.04
CA ALA A 81 6.96 -9.94 -8.48
C ALA A 81 8.23 -9.97 -9.33
N ARG A 82 9.26 -9.19 -8.94
CA ARG A 82 10.54 -9.16 -9.65
C ARG A 82 11.27 -10.52 -9.55
N ALA A 83 11.28 -11.13 -8.37
CA ALA A 83 11.90 -12.43 -8.15
C ALA A 83 11.22 -13.53 -8.99
N ALA A 84 9.88 -13.55 -9.04
CA ALA A 84 9.11 -14.48 -9.85
C ALA A 84 9.47 -14.36 -11.34
N LEU A 85 9.47 -13.14 -11.89
CA LEU A 85 9.86 -12.88 -13.29
C LEU A 85 11.29 -13.32 -13.60
N THR A 86 12.25 -13.09 -12.69
CA THR A 86 13.63 -13.54 -12.89
C THR A 86 13.80 -15.05 -12.80
N SER A 87 12.97 -15.74 -11.99
CA SER A 87 12.97 -17.20 -11.88
C SER A 87 12.42 -17.86 -13.14
N GLU A 88 11.39 -17.27 -13.75
CA GLU A 88 10.83 -17.73 -15.03
C GLU A 88 11.78 -17.48 -16.22
N CYS A 89 12.62 -16.44 -16.12
CA CYS A 89 13.59 -16.08 -17.15
C CYS A 89 14.91 -16.86 -17.03
N SER A 90 15.08 -17.73 -16.03
CA SER A 90 16.20 -18.66 -15.97
C SER A 90 15.93 -19.76 -17.00
N PRO A 91 16.55 -19.72 -18.20
CA PRO A 91 16.45 -20.86 -19.09
C PRO A 91 17.16 -21.99 -18.36
N ASP A 92 16.64 -23.21 -18.44
CA ASP A 92 17.40 -24.40 -18.13
C ASP A 92 18.60 -24.40 -19.09
N GLY A 93 19.67 -23.72 -18.67
CA GLY A 93 20.96 -23.66 -19.32
C GLY A 93 21.62 -24.99 -19.08
N ARG A 94 21.20 -26.00 -19.83
CA ARG A 94 21.83 -27.31 -19.81
C ARG A 94 22.32 -27.68 -21.20
N PHE A 95 23.65 -27.76 -21.26
CA PHE A 95 24.43 -28.62 -22.14
C PHE A 95 23.89 -30.06 -22.14
#